data_AF-A0A6J4SZJ9-F1
#
_entry.id   AF-A0A6J4SZJ9-F1
#
_cell.length_a   1.000
_cell.length_b   1.000
_cell.length_c   1.000
_cell.angle_alpha   90.00
_cell.angle_beta   90.00
_cell.angle_gamma   90.00
#
_symmetry.space_group_name_H-M   'P 1'
#
loop_
_entity.id
_entity.type
_entity.pdbx_description
1 polymer ?
#
loop_
_entity_poly.entity_id
_entity_poly.type
_entity_poly.pdbx_seq_one_letter_code
_entity_poly.pdbx_strand_id
1 'polypeptide(L)'
;MVAFIAANLESVAQLEVLLLLRAAPGKRWTVDEVARAQVSAPDSIARCLEYLAGRGLLDADEDGDGFRYAPPAAQEPVVDQLAKAYATRRPTVVAQIFAPPAPGAASTLAEGFRFRRRD
;
A
#
# COMPACT_ATOMS: atom_id res chain seq x y z
N MET A 1 14.20 3.35 2.92
CA MET A 1 13.24 2.24 3.14
C MET A 1 12.40 2.43 4.39
N VAL A 2 12.95 2.49 5.61
CA VAL A 2 12.15 2.62 6.85
C VAL A 2 11.22 3.85 6.86
N ALA A 3 11.75 5.03 6.49
CA ALA A 3 10.94 6.25 6.37
C ALA A 3 9.82 6.13 5.32
N PHE A 4 10.04 5.37 4.23
CA PHE A 4 9.03 5.12 3.22
C PHE A 4 7.91 4.23 3.74
N ILE A 5 8.26 3.16 4.47
CA ILE A 5 7.27 2.26 5.10
C ILE A 5 6.41 3.07 6.08
N ALA A 6 7.03 3.77 7.03
CA ALA A 6 6.31 4.56 8.03
C ALA A 6 5.41 5.65 7.42
N ALA A 7 5.85 6.25 6.31
CA ALA A 7 5.09 7.30 5.64
C ALA A 7 4.00 6.78 4.71
N ASN A 8 4.03 5.52 4.26
CA ASN A 8 3.11 5.05 3.22
C ASN A 8 2.35 3.77 3.52
N LEU A 9 2.76 2.99 4.52
CA LEU A 9 2.23 1.67 4.80
C LEU A 9 1.93 1.51 6.29
N GLU A 10 0.70 1.11 6.60
CA GLU A 10 0.20 0.84 7.94
C GLU A 10 -0.10 -0.65 8.15
N SER A 11 -0.11 -1.45 7.07
CA SER A 11 -0.42 -2.86 7.15
C SER A 11 0.34 -3.68 6.11
N VAL A 12 0.44 -5.00 6.39
CA VAL A 12 1.03 -5.96 5.45
C VAL A 12 0.17 -6.09 4.19
N ALA A 13 -1.15 -5.98 4.30
CA ALA A 13 -2.07 -6.05 3.16
C ALA A 13 -1.78 -4.94 2.12
N GLN A 14 -1.49 -3.72 2.57
CA GLN A 14 -1.10 -2.61 1.67
C GLN A 14 0.21 -2.91 0.95
N LEU A 15 1.18 -3.52 1.64
CA LEU A 15 2.43 -3.94 1.00
C LEU A 15 2.18 -5.02 -0.04
N GLU A 16 1.39 -6.05 0.28
CA GLU A 16 1.12 -7.15 -0.65
C GLU A 16 0.35 -6.69 -1.89
N VAL A 17 -0.62 -5.80 -1.73
CA VAL A 17 -1.33 -5.16 -2.86
C VAL A 17 -0.37 -4.33 -3.71
N LEU A 18 0.48 -3.49 -3.10
CA LEU A 18 1.48 -2.71 -3.83
C LEU A 18 2.43 -3.60 -4.64
N LEU A 19 2.91 -4.69 -4.05
CA LEU A 19 3.81 -5.64 -4.71
C LEU A 19 3.12 -6.44 -5.82
N LEU A 20 1.83 -6.76 -5.67
CA LEU A 20 1.02 -7.37 -6.71
C LEU A 20 0.93 -6.47 -7.95
N LEU A 21 0.56 -5.20 -7.77
CA LEU A 21 0.43 -4.25 -8.88
C LEU A 21 1.80 -3.96 -9.52
N ARG A 22 2.86 -3.87 -8.71
CA ARG A 22 4.24 -3.72 -9.20
C ARG A 22 4.69 -4.89 -10.08
N ALA A 23 4.22 -6.11 -9.83
CA ALA A 23 4.61 -7.27 -10.64
C ALA A 23 4.12 -7.19 -12.09
N ALA A 24 3.09 -6.37 -12.36
CA ALA A 24 2.56 -6.09 -13.69
C ALA A 24 2.29 -4.58 -13.85
N PRO A 25 3.32 -3.74 -13.95
CA PRO A 25 3.17 -2.28 -13.81
C PRO A 25 2.38 -1.62 -14.95
N GLY A 26 2.36 -2.23 -16.14
CA GLY A 26 1.53 -1.78 -17.27
C GLY A 26 0.08 -2.27 -17.23
N LYS A 27 -0.26 -3.17 -16.29
CA LYS A 27 -1.64 -3.67 -16.15
C LYS A 27 -2.42 -2.74 -15.24
N ARG A 28 -3.63 -2.37 -15.68
CA ARG A 28 -4.66 -1.81 -14.79
C ARG A 28 -5.42 -2.96 -14.11
N TRP A 29 -5.62 -2.81 -12.81
CA TRP A 29 -6.28 -3.77 -11.96
C TRP A 29 -7.58 -3.19 -11.43
N THR A 30 -8.65 -3.97 -11.46
CA THR A 30 -9.89 -3.61 -10.76
C THR A 30 -9.85 -4.10 -9.31
N VAL A 31 -10.71 -3.52 -8.46
CA VAL A 31 -10.90 -3.97 -7.07
C VAL A 31 -11.16 -5.47 -7.00
N ASP A 32 -12.03 -5.97 -7.88
CA ASP A 32 -12.44 -7.37 -7.95
C ASP A 32 -11.29 -8.32 -8.30
N GLU A 33 -10.41 -7.93 -9.23
CA GLU A 33 -9.23 -8.72 -9.58
C GLU A 33 -8.25 -8.82 -8.41
N VAL A 34 -8.00 -7.70 -7.72
CA VAL A 34 -7.10 -7.67 -6.57
C VAL A 34 -7.69 -8.43 -5.39
N ALA A 35 -9.00 -8.32 -5.14
CA ALA A 35 -9.73 -9.07 -4.12
C ALA A 35 -9.63 -10.58 -4.33
N ARG A 36 -9.79 -11.05 -5.56
CA ARG A 36 -9.56 -12.46 -5.91
C ARG A 36 -8.11 -12.88 -5.69
N ALA A 37 -7.15 -12.07 -6.13
CA ALA A 37 -5.73 -12.38 -6.00
C ALA A 37 -5.26 -12.43 -4.53
N GLN A 38 -5.83 -11.59 -3.66
CA GLN A 38 -5.51 -11.50 -2.23
C GLN A 38 -6.44 -12.34 -1.34
N VAL A 39 -7.41 -13.07 -1.93
CA VAL A 39 -8.43 -13.83 -1.20
C VAL A 39 -9.06 -12.99 -0.08
N SER A 40 -9.48 -11.78 -0.42
CA SER A 40 -9.93 -10.75 0.51
C SER A 40 -11.24 -10.12 0.07
N ALA A 41 -11.96 -9.49 1.00
CA ALA A 41 -13.22 -8.83 0.69
C ALA A 41 -13.01 -7.60 -0.23
N PRO A 42 -13.84 -7.40 -1.28
CA PRO A 42 -13.73 -6.27 -2.20
C PRO A 42 -13.69 -4.91 -1.50
N ASP A 43 -14.56 -4.68 -0.50
CA ASP A 43 -14.56 -3.45 0.31
C ASP A 43 -13.22 -3.15 1.01
N SER A 44 -12.53 -4.19 1.47
CA SER A 44 -11.23 -4.03 2.13
C SER A 44 -10.15 -3.64 1.11
N ILE A 45 -10.20 -4.26 -0.07
CA ILE A 45 -9.28 -3.99 -1.17
C ILE A 45 -9.51 -2.62 -1.79
N ALA A 46 -10.76 -2.19 -1.95
CA ALA A 46 -11.11 -0.85 -2.43
C ALA A 46 -10.43 0.21 -1.56
N ARG A 47 -10.64 0.16 -0.24
CA ARG A 47 -10.00 1.08 0.72
C ARG A 47 -8.48 1.03 0.66
N CYS A 48 -7.91 -0.17 0.45
CA CYS A 48 -6.47 -0.35 0.32
C CYS A 48 -5.91 0.33 -0.94
N LEU A 49 -6.57 0.14 -2.09
CA LEU A 49 -6.21 0.73 -3.37
C LEU A 49 -6.37 2.26 -3.34
N GLU A 50 -7.49 2.76 -2.82
CA GLU A 50 -7.73 4.19 -2.62
C GLU A 50 -6.67 4.82 -1.72
N TYR A 51 -6.31 4.13 -0.62
CA TYR A 51 -5.27 4.59 0.29
C TYR A 51 -3.90 4.70 -0.40
N LEU A 52 -3.51 3.69 -1.18
CA LEU A 52 -2.23 3.72 -1.91
C LEU A 52 -2.23 4.76 -3.05
N ALA A 53 -3.36 4.94 -3.73
CA ALA A 53 -3.55 5.98 -4.74
C ALA A 53 -3.47 7.39 -4.14
N GLY A 54 -4.09 7.62 -2.98
CA GLY A 54 -4.01 8.89 -2.25
C GLY A 54 -2.59 9.27 -1.80
N ARG A 55 -1.67 8.30 -1.78
CA ARG A 55 -0.23 8.52 -1.52
C ARG A 55 0.62 8.65 -2.78
N GLY A 56 -0.02 8.62 -3.95
CA GLY A 56 0.63 8.71 -5.26
C GLY A 56 1.44 7.47 -5.64
N LEU A 57 1.22 6.32 -4.98
CA LEU A 57 1.89 5.06 -5.33
C LEU A 57 1.18 4.33 -6.48
N LEU A 58 -0.12 4.60 -6.62
CA LEU A 58 -0.96 4.08 -7.68
C LEU A 58 -1.60 5.25 -8.43
N ASP A 59 -1.84 5.03 -9.71
CA ASP A 59 -2.67 5.90 -10.55
C ASP A 59 -4.03 5.23 -10.71
N ALA A 60 -5.10 5.99 -10.45
CA ALA A 60 -6.48 5.56 -10.62
C ALA A 60 -7.05 6.19 -11.89
N ASP A 61 -7.87 5.44 -12.63
CA ASP A 61 -8.60 5.98 -13.78
C ASP A 61 -9.63 7.04 -13.35
N GLU A 62 -10.04 7.88 -14.30
CA GLU A 62 -11.00 8.96 -14.08
C GLU A 62 -12.35 8.45 -13.55
N ASP A 63 -12.76 7.24 -13.96
CA ASP A 63 -13.97 6.57 -13.48
C ASP A 63 -13.79 5.87 -12.11
N GLY A 64 -12.55 5.72 -11.63
CA GLY A 64 -12.23 5.09 -10.34
C GLY A 64 -12.22 3.55 -10.34
N ASP A 65 -12.50 2.91 -11.49
CA ASP A 65 -12.62 1.45 -11.60
C ASP A 65 -11.28 0.71 -11.80
N GLY A 66 -10.23 1.42 -12.20
CA GLY A 66 -8.93 0.84 -12.56
C GLY A 66 -7.77 1.48 -11.82
N PHE A 67 -6.87 0.65 -11.29
CA PHE A 67 -5.66 1.08 -10.59
C PHE A 67 -4.42 0.51 -11.27
N ARG A 68 -3.39 1.33 -11.48
CA ARG A 68 -2.07 0.85 -11.94
C ARG A 68 -0.96 1.28 -11.00
N TYR A 69 0.13 0.51 -11.01
CA TYR A 69 1.35 0.90 -10.33
C TYR A 69 1.98 2.10 -11.05
N ALA A 70 2.11 3.23 -10.35
CA ALA A 70 2.67 4.46 -10.91
C ALA A 70 3.26 5.36 -9.81
N PRO A 71 4.23 4.87 -9.01
CA PRO A 71 4.86 5.71 -8.02
C PRO A 71 5.74 6.79 -8.68
N PRO A 72 6.11 7.85 -7.95
CA PRO A 72 7.12 8.79 -8.41
C PRO A 72 8.44 8.05 -8.69
N ALA A 73 9.16 8.46 -9.74
CA ALA A 73 10.45 7.86 -10.11
C ALA A 73 11.49 7.85 -8.96
N ALA A 74 11.42 8.83 -8.05
CA ALA A 74 12.26 8.87 -6.85
C ALA A 74 11.96 7.77 -5.82
N GLN A 75 10.74 7.22 -5.83
CA GLN A 75 10.27 6.18 -4.90
C GLN A 75 10.38 4.77 -5.47
N GLU A 76 10.39 4.59 -6.80
CA GLU A 76 10.60 3.30 -7.47
C GLU A 76 11.76 2.46 -6.90
N PRO A 77 13.00 2.98 -6.76
CA PRO A 77 14.11 2.19 -6.23
C PRO A 77 13.88 1.74 -4.78
N VAL A 78 13.09 2.51 -4.01
CA VAL A 78 12.74 2.16 -2.63
C VAL A 78 11.71 1.04 -2.60
N VAL A 79 10.71 1.06 -3.49
CA VAL A 79 9.73 -0.03 -3.62
C VAL A 79 10.43 -1.30 -4.11
N ASP A 80 11.39 -1.19 -5.04
CA ASP A 80 12.20 -2.31 -5.51
C ASP A 80 13.03 -2.95 -4.39
N GLN A 81 13.67 -2.12 -3.56
CA GLN A 81 14.40 -2.59 -2.39
C GLN A 81 13.45 -3.27 -1.40
N LEU A 82 12.26 -2.71 -1.19
CA LEU A 82 11.25 -3.26 -0.31
C LEU A 82 10.75 -4.63 -0.79
N ALA A 83 10.51 -4.79 -2.10
CA ALA A 83 10.13 -6.07 -2.70
C ALA A 83 11.20 -7.16 -2.45
N LYS A 84 12.48 -6.82 -2.67
CA LYS A 84 13.62 -7.74 -2.42
C LYS A 84 13.74 -8.10 -0.94
N ALA A 85 13.58 -7.12 -0.05
CA ALA A 85 13.64 -7.32 1.39
C ALA A 85 12.46 -8.19 1.88
N TYR A 86 11.27 -7.98 1.34
CA TYR A 86 10.09 -8.75 1.72
C TYR A 86 10.20 -10.22 1.30
N ALA A 87 10.73 -10.48 0.10
CA ALA A 87 10.96 -11.83 -0.40
C ALA A 87 12.01 -12.61 0.41
N THR A 88 13.03 -11.93 0.95
CA THR A 88 14.16 -12.57 1.65
C THR A 88 14.05 -12.53 3.16
N ARG A 89 13.36 -11.53 3.72
CA ARG A 89 13.32 -11.20 5.16
C ARG A 89 11.94 -10.72 5.58
N ARG A 90 10.90 -11.47 5.20
CA ARG A 90 9.49 -11.13 5.51
C ARG A 90 9.26 -10.73 6.98
N PRO A 91 9.75 -11.46 8.01
CA PRO A 91 9.53 -11.07 9.40
C PRO A 91 10.10 -9.69 9.75
N THR A 92 11.26 -9.32 9.19
CA THR A 92 11.90 -8.03 9.44
C THR A 92 11.08 -6.89 8.83
N VAL A 93 10.58 -7.06 7.61
CA VAL A 93 9.76 -6.03 6.95
C VAL A 93 8.42 -5.88 7.66
N VAL A 94 7.79 -6.98 8.06
CA VAL A 94 6.54 -6.95 8.86
C VAL A 94 6.76 -6.22 10.19
N ALA A 95 7.87 -6.50 10.89
CA ALA A 95 8.21 -5.79 12.12
C ALA A 95 8.42 -4.28 11.90
N GLN A 96 8.94 -3.86 10.74
CA GLN A 96 9.10 -2.44 10.41
C GLN A 96 7.78 -1.73 10.14
N ILE A 97 6.78 -2.41 9.57
CA ILE A 97 5.44 -1.84 9.35
C ILE A 97 4.75 -1.54 10.69
N PHE A 98 4.92 -2.42 11.67
CA PHE A 98 4.30 -2.27 13.00
C PHE A 98 5.19 -1.57 14.02
N ALA A 99 6.39 -1.11 13.62
CA ALA A 99 7.28 -0.40 14.52
C ALA A 99 6.70 0.99 14.84
N PRO A 100 6.77 1.44 16.10
CA PRO A 100 6.35 2.80 16.44
C PRO A 100 7.22 3.82 15.69
N PRO A 101 6.64 4.97 15.28
CA PRO A 101 7.42 6.02 14.65
C PRO A 101 8.52 6.49 15.61
N ALA A 102 9.70 6.79 15.05
CA ALA A 102 10.80 7.31 15.85
C ALA A 102 10.36 8.60 16.60
N PRO A 103 10.78 8.80 17.86
CA PRO A 103 10.43 10.00 18.61
C PRO A 103 10.89 11.25 17.83
N GLY A 104 9.95 12.13 17.50
CA GLY A 104 10.17 13.33 16.68
C GLY A 104 9.69 13.25 15.22
N ALA A 105 9.26 12.07 14.74
CA ALA A 105 8.68 11.90 13.40
C ALA A 105 7.13 12.05 13.38
N ALA A 106 6.54 12.56 14.45
CA ALA A 106 5.10 12.78 14.53
C ALA A 106 4.73 14.09 13.84
N SER A 107 4.46 14.02 12.54
CA SER A 107 3.66 15.02 11.86
C SER A 107 2.83 14.34 10.77
N THR A 108 1.52 14.34 11.00
CA THR A 108 0.46 14.30 9.97
C THR A 108 0.02 12.94 9.40
N LEU A 109 -0.01 11.85 10.19
CA LEU A 109 -0.65 10.60 9.73
C LEU A 109 -1.42 9.89 10.85
N ALA A 110 -2.63 10.38 11.16
CA ALA A 110 -3.60 9.67 12.00
C ALA A 110 -5.06 10.13 11.74
N GLU A 111 -5.44 10.41 10.49
CA GLU A 111 -6.85 10.69 10.14
C GLU A 111 -7.62 9.47 9.59
N GLY A 112 -6.98 8.30 9.52
CA GLY A 112 -7.58 7.07 8.97
C GLY A 112 -8.46 6.26 9.93
N PHE A 113 -8.51 6.57 11.23
CA PHE A 113 -9.34 5.84 12.20
C PHE A 113 -10.63 6.61 12.52
N ARG A 114 -11.54 6.74 11.56
CA ARG A 114 -12.96 6.92 11.88
C ARG A 114 -13.69 5.60 11.67
N PHE A 115 -13.66 4.77 12.70
CA PHE A 115 -14.66 3.74 12.96
C PHE A 115 -16.04 4.40 12.79
N ARG A 116 -16.75 4.11 11.69
CA ARG A 116 -18.18 4.35 11.64
C ARG A 116 -18.87 3.09 12.11
N ARG A 117 -19.15 3.05 13.41
CA ARG A 117 -20.18 2.18 13.98
C ARG A 117 -21.50 2.61 13.33
N ARG A 118 -22.26 1.68 12.76
CA ARG A 118 -23.69 1.90 12.54
C ARG A 118 -24.43 0.65 13.01
N ASP A 119 -25.26 0.93 14.01
CA ASP A 119 -26.42 0.24 14.55
C ASP A 119 -26.94 -0.95 13.72
#